data_AF-W3RCW5-F1
#
_entry.id   AF-W3RCW5-F1
#
_cell.length_a   1.000
_cell.length_b   1.000
_cell.length_c   1.000
_cell.angle_alpha   90.00
_cell.angle_beta   90.00
_cell.angle_gamma   90.00
#
_symmetry.space_group_name_H-M   'P 1'
#
loop_
_entity.id
_entity.type
_entity.pdbx_description
1 polymer ?
#
loop_
_entity_poly.entity_id
_entity_poly.type
_entity_poly.pdbx_seq_one_letter_code
_entity_poly.pdbx_strand_id
1 'polypeptide(L)'
;MGKADRIVQEDASGSEAATWARWRSVANLYHAFFTGLILTVVVRRGIPAAEEFVFRVFRRQQQERFIASLEKLGLSGLPPAVAAAQYHYFSNWIGGVSVEYMYESDRKAWIRYPPPRWIWQGTAICGIPMEVSRAMLRGWHANNGVALGNLKVGFVCTKQTVDGQAGLEGYYHEADHELSVDERLVFARHLEAPPFDPAKLPALPVDAWPKRRLEKAYRSYAQEYVKTAAPVMVQLFGPEDAAHLLHRTGKLIGMQFFHETAAAFQAETVKPYTAAEFASFLATVLEAQDDKATITEQGGAQVVSQQGWRLMADATEYHPACAAVLAGLFSGLAEASNPHLRLSLAPAADIGAAAAFVWMIHGR
;
A
#
# COMPACT_ATOMS: atom_id res chain seq x y z
N MET A 1 -22.52 -17.24 2.14
CA MET A 1 -21.62 -17.73 1.08
C MET A 1 -22.16 -17.30 -0.26
N GLY A 2 -21.75 -16.11 -0.69
CA GLY A 2 -22.19 -15.52 -1.97
C GLY A 2 -21.32 -16.03 -3.11
N LYS A 3 -21.77 -15.86 -4.36
CA LYS A 3 -21.03 -16.27 -5.57
C LYS A 3 -19.58 -15.75 -5.66
N ALA A 4 -19.21 -14.71 -4.90
CA ALA A 4 -17.83 -14.23 -4.77
C ALA A 4 -16.89 -15.21 -4.04
N ASP A 5 -17.40 -16.05 -3.12
CA ASP A 5 -16.60 -17.05 -2.41
C ASP A 5 -16.25 -18.27 -3.30
N ARG A 6 -16.96 -18.45 -4.43
CA ARG A 6 -16.76 -19.61 -5.33
C ARG A 6 -15.66 -19.41 -6.38
N ILE A 7 -15.01 -18.25 -6.43
CA ILE A 7 -13.98 -17.93 -7.45
C ILE A 7 -12.57 -18.39 -7.01
N VAL A 8 -12.41 -18.96 -5.81
CA VAL A 8 -11.06 -19.20 -5.23
C VAL A 8 -10.54 -20.64 -5.39
N GLN A 9 -11.34 -21.60 -5.86
CA GLN A 9 -10.93 -22.99 -6.03
C GLN A 9 -10.54 -23.33 -7.47
N GLU A 10 -9.49 -22.68 -7.98
CA GLU A 10 -8.55 -23.40 -8.84
C GLU A 10 -7.52 -24.04 -7.91
N ASP A 11 -7.42 -25.38 -7.96
CA ASP A 11 -6.39 -26.15 -7.27
C ASP A 11 -5.04 -25.78 -7.86
N ALA A 12 -4.40 -24.80 -7.25
CA ALA A 12 -3.07 -24.37 -7.60
C ALA A 12 -2.10 -25.54 -7.42
N SER A 13 -1.20 -25.71 -8.38
CA SER A 13 -0.05 -26.59 -8.14
C SER A 13 0.72 -26.13 -6.90
N GLY A 14 1.40 -27.04 -6.21
CA GLY A 14 2.16 -26.69 -4.99
C GLY A 14 3.18 -25.56 -5.20
N SER A 15 3.72 -25.43 -6.42
CA SER A 15 4.64 -24.35 -6.81
C SER A 15 3.94 -22.98 -6.95
N GLU A 16 2.73 -22.95 -7.49
CA GLU A 16 1.94 -21.72 -7.62
C GLU A 16 1.44 -21.24 -6.26
N ALA A 17 0.96 -22.15 -5.41
CA ALA A 17 0.55 -21.82 -4.05
C ALA A 17 1.71 -21.18 -3.25
N ALA A 18 2.92 -21.73 -3.35
CA ALA A 18 4.11 -21.16 -2.72
C ALA A 18 4.46 -19.77 -3.28
N THR A 19 4.33 -19.57 -4.59
CA THR A 19 4.55 -18.27 -5.23
C THR A 19 3.57 -17.22 -4.71
N TRP A 20 2.28 -17.56 -4.60
CA TRP A 20 1.27 -16.65 -4.09
C TRP A 20 1.48 -16.31 -2.62
N ALA A 21 1.89 -17.28 -1.79
CA ALA A 21 2.22 -17.04 -0.39
C ALA A 21 3.35 -16.01 -0.25
N ARG A 22 4.41 -16.14 -1.07
CA ARG A 22 5.53 -15.17 -1.10
C ARG A 22 5.06 -13.77 -1.52
N TRP A 23 4.24 -13.65 -2.57
CA TRP A 23 3.70 -12.36 -2.99
C TRP A 23 2.81 -11.71 -1.94
N ARG A 24 1.95 -12.49 -1.27
CA ARG A 24 1.13 -12.00 -0.15
C ARG A 24 1.96 -11.55 1.03
N SER A 25 3.02 -12.28 1.37
CA SER A 25 3.93 -11.89 2.44
C SER A 25 4.65 -10.56 2.14
N VAL A 26 5.12 -10.37 0.90
CA VAL A 26 5.67 -9.08 0.46
C VAL A 26 4.58 -8.00 0.53
N ALA A 27 3.36 -8.28 0.09
CA ALA A 27 2.25 -7.33 0.21
C ALA A 27 2.01 -6.91 1.67
N ASN A 28 1.99 -7.87 2.60
CA ASN A 28 1.81 -7.64 4.03
C ASN A 28 2.94 -6.79 4.61
N LEU A 29 4.20 -7.06 4.24
CA LEU A 29 5.36 -6.25 4.68
C LEU A 29 5.23 -4.79 4.24
N TYR A 30 4.91 -4.53 2.97
CA TYR A 30 4.78 -3.17 2.46
C TYR A 30 3.53 -2.46 2.98
N HIS A 31 2.44 -3.19 3.18
CA HIS A 31 1.23 -2.67 3.80
C HIS A 31 1.46 -2.26 5.27
N ALA A 32 2.13 -3.12 6.03
CA ALA A 32 2.54 -2.84 7.39
C ALA A 32 3.54 -1.69 7.46
N PHE A 33 4.46 -1.59 6.49
CA PHE A 33 5.37 -0.45 6.35
C PHE A 33 4.60 0.86 6.17
N PHE A 34 3.63 0.92 5.25
CA PHE A 34 2.86 2.13 5.02
C PHE A 34 2.06 2.55 6.27
N THR A 35 1.35 1.61 6.90
CA THR A 35 0.61 1.87 8.15
C THR A 35 1.54 2.33 9.27
N GLY A 36 2.67 1.64 9.44
CA GLY A 36 3.69 1.96 10.44
C GLY A 36 4.38 3.30 10.17
N LEU A 37 4.52 3.71 8.91
CA LEU A 37 5.10 4.99 8.52
C LEU A 37 4.17 6.13 8.93
N ILE A 38 2.87 6.00 8.67
CA ILE A 38 1.87 6.98 9.13
C ILE A 38 1.94 7.15 10.65
N LEU A 39 1.92 6.05 11.41
CA LEU A 39 2.06 6.10 12.87
C LEU A 39 3.40 6.68 13.31
N THR A 40 4.48 6.40 12.59
CA THR A 40 5.80 6.98 12.86
C THR A 40 5.76 8.50 12.72
N VAL A 41 5.13 9.03 11.67
CA VAL A 41 4.97 10.48 11.48
C VAL A 41 4.07 11.06 12.57
N VAL A 42 2.95 10.42 12.92
CA VAL A 42 2.08 10.86 14.02
C VAL A 42 2.87 11.01 15.32
N VAL A 43 3.62 9.98 15.72
CA VAL A 43 4.32 9.93 17.02
C VAL A 43 5.58 10.81 17.04
N ARG A 44 6.29 10.97 15.90
CA ARG A 44 7.61 11.63 15.86
C ARG A 44 7.59 13.04 15.29
N ARG A 45 6.56 13.41 14.52
CA ARG A 45 6.41 14.71 13.86
C ARG A 45 5.09 15.40 14.19
N GLY A 46 4.17 14.71 14.86
CA GLY A 46 2.89 15.26 15.31
C GLY A 46 1.78 15.15 14.27
N ILE A 47 0.55 15.41 14.73
CA ILE A 47 -0.67 15.27 13.92
C ILE A 47 -0.65 16.15 12.66
N PRO A 48 -0.29 17.45 12.70
CA PRO A 48 -0.31 18.29 11.49
C PRO A 48 0.62 17.78 10.38
N ALA A 49 1.80 17.29 10.75
CA ALA A 49 2.74 16.71 9.79
C ALA A 49 2.22 15.39 9.19
N ALA A 50 1.57 14.56 10.01
CA ALA A 50 0.96 13.32 9.54
C ALA A 50 -0.24 13.57 8.62
N GLU A 51 -1.04 14.59 8.94
CA GLU A 51 -2.17 15.06 8.12
C GLU A 51 -1.67 15.50 6.74
N GLU A 52 -0.67 16.37 6.68
CA GLU A 52 -0.09 16.84 5.42
C GLU A 52 0.57 15.71 4.62
N PHE A 53 1.29 14.81 5.31
CA PHE A 53 1.89 13.62 4.70
C PHE A 53 0.83 12.75 4.01
N VAL A 54 -0.23 12.38 4.72
CA VAL A 54 -1.30 11.54 4.15
C VAL A 54 -2.05 12.27 3.04
N PHE A 55 -2.32 13.57 3.18
CA PHE A 55 -2.91 14.36 2.11
C PHE A 55 -2.07 14.28 0.83
N ARG A 56 -0.76 14.53 0.91
CA ARG A 56 0.15 14.51 -0.25
C ARG A 56 0.24 13.14 -0.91
N VAL A 57 0.35 12.07 -0.12
CA VAL A 57 0.39 10.70 -0.65
C VAL A 57 -0.87 10.39 -1.46
N PHE A 58 -2.04 10.62 -0.87
CA PHE A 58 -3.31 10.32 -1.53
C PHE A 58 -3.57 11.25 -2.71
N ARG A 59 -3.21 12.53 -2.61
CA ARG A 59 -3.35 13.48 -3.71
C ARG A 59 -2.53 13.07 -4.92
N ARG A 60 -1.26 12.72 -4.70
CA ARG A 60 -0.34 12.31 -5.76
C ARG A 60 -0.80 11.03 -6.44
N GLN A 61 -1.13 10.01 -5.65
CA GLN A 61 -1.59 8.73 -6.21
C GLN A 61 -2.93 8.90 -6.96
N GLN A 62 -3.83 9.77 -6.48
CA GLN A 62 -5.06 10.11 -7.20
C GLN A 62 -4.74 10.70 -8.58
N GLN A 63 -3.81 11.67 -8.65
CA GLN A 63 -3.41 12.31 -9.92
C GLN A 63 -2.77 11.31 -10.90
N GLU A 64 -1.93 10.41 -10.40
CA GLU A 64 -1.21 9.45 -11.23
C GLU A 64 -2.08 8.26 -11.69
N ARG A 65 -3.08 7.86 -10.89
CA ARG A 65 -3.77 6.59 -11.07
C ARG A 65 -5.25 6.71 -11.42
N PHE A 66 -5.97 7.72 -10.92
CA PHE A 66 -7.44 7.73 -10.95
C PHE A 66 -7.99 7.64 -12.37
N ILE A 67 -7.70 8.60 -13.24
CA ILE A 67 -8.23 8.64 -14.62
C ILE A 67 -7.75 7.44 -15.44
N ALA A 68 -6.44 7.17 -15.44
CA ALA A 68 -5.88 6.05 -16.19
C ALA A 68 -6.44 4.69 -15.76
N SER A 69 -6.80 4.52 -14.48
CA SER A 69 -7.39 3.28 -13.97
C SER A 69 -8.89 3.24 -14.20
N LEU A 70 -9.58 4.38 -14.14
CA LEU A 70 -11.01 4.50 -14.45
C LEU A 70 -11.30 4.10 -15.92
N GLU A 71 -10.46 4.53 -16.86
CA GLU A 71 -10.53 4.12 -18.27
C GLU A 71 -10.31 2.61 -18.44
N LYS A 72 -9.29 2.06 -17.79
CA LYS A 72 -8.99 0.61 -17.82
C LYS A 72 -10.11 -0.25 -17.25
N LEU A 73 -10.89 0.30 -16.33
CA LEU A 73 -12.05 -0.34 -15.73
C LEU A 73 -13.33 -0.16 -16.57
N GLY A 74 -13.28 0.58 -17.68
CA GLY A 74 -14.43 0.80 -18.55
C GLY A 74 -15.49 1.75 -17.96
N LEU A 75 -15.10 2.63 -17.04
CA LEU A 75 -16.04 3.46 -16.28
C LEU A 75 -16.24 4.87 -16.87
N SER A 76 -15.52 5.23 -17.93
CA SER A 76 -15.49 6.60 -18.48
C SER A 76 -16.82 7.11 -19.03
N GLY A 77 -17.75 6.22 -19.38
CA GLY A 77 -19.07 6.59 -19.90
C GLY A 77 -20.15 6.78 -18.83
N LEU A 78 -19.84 6.54 -17.56
CA LEU A 78 -20.81 6.65 -16.48
C LEU A 78 -20.95 8.10 -15.99
N PRO A 79 -22.12 8.47 -15.41
CA PRO A 79 -22.27 9.74 -14.71
C PRO A 79 -21.14 9.95 -13.69
N PRO A 80 -20.54 11.15 -13.55
CA PRO A 80 -19.34 11.35 -12.75
C PRO A 80 -19.42 10.88 -11.29
N ALA A 81 -20.55 11.08 -10.61
CA ALA A 81 -20.75 10.59 -9.24
C ALA A 81 -20.73 9.06 -9.17
N VAL A 82 -21.38 8.40 -10.14
CA VAL A 82 -21.43 6.95 -10.28
C VAL A 82 -20.05 6.40 -10.67
N ALA A 83 -19.36 7.02 -11.62
CA ALA A 83 -18.02 6.66 -12.06
C ALA A 83 -17.02 6.69 -10.89
N ALA A 84 -17.05 7.76 -10.09
CA ALA A 84 -16.19 7.90 -8.92
C ALA A 84 -16.47 6.82 -7.85
N ALA A 85 -17.74 6.52 -7.57
CA ALA A 85 -18.12 5.49 -6.61
C ALA A 85 -17.75 4.08 -7.09
N GLN A 86 -18.08 3.74 -8.34
CA GLN A 86 -17.75 2.42 -8.92
C GLN A 86 -16.25 2.24 -9.09
N TYR A 87 -15.49 3.30 -9.43
CA TYR A 87 -14.03 3.24 -9.44
C TYR A 87 -13.50 2.70 -8.12
N HIS A 88 -13.94 3.27 -7.01
CA HIS A 88 -13.51 2.85 -5.68
C HIS A 88 -13.93 1.42 -5.37
N TYR A 89 -15.11 0.98 -5.80
CA TYR A 89 -15.53 -0.41 -5.65
C TYR A 89 -14.58 -1.38 -6.40
N PHE A 90 -14.36 -1.14 -7.70
CA PHE A 90 -13.57 -2.02 -8.56
C PHE A 90 -12.07 -1.99 -8.23
N SER A 91 -11.47 -0.80 -8.07
CA SER A 91 -10.03 -0.66 -7.85
C SER A 91 -9.60 -1.28 -6.53
N ASN A 92 -10.41 -1.11 -5.48
CA ASN A 92 -10.15 -1.66 -4.16
C ASN A 92 -10.35 -3.18 -4.13
N TRP A 93 -11.34 -3.72 -4.87
CA TRP A 93 -11.50 -5.17 -4.99
C TRP A 93 -10.24 -5.84 -5.57
N ILE A 94 -9.62 -5.25 -6.59
CA ILE A 94 -8.33 -5.73 -7.16
C ILE A 94 -7.22 -5.70 -6.10
N GLY A 95 -7.21 -4.68 -5.23
CA GLY A 95 -6.30 -4.56 -4.10
C GLY A 95 -6.66 -5.41 -2.88
N GLY A 96 -7.70 -6.26 -2.96
CA GLY A 96 -8.18 -7.09 -1.84
C GLY A 96 -8.82 -6.29 -0.70
N VAL A 97 -9.28 -5.06 -0.98
CA VAL A 97 -9.94 -4.16 -0.03
C VAL A 97 -11.46 -4.27 -0.21
N SER A 98 -12.17 -4.54 0.88
CA SER A 98 -13.63 -4.62 0.87
C SER A 98 -14.25 -3.24 0.72
N VAL A 99 -15.13 -3.09 -0.27
CA VAL A 99 -15.93 -1.88 -0.51
C VAL A 99 -17.35 -2.32 -0.86
N GLU A 100 -18.31 -1.72 -0.19
CA GLU A 100 -19.73 -1.79 -0.53
C GLU A 100 -20.06 -0.62 -1.44
N TYR A 101 -20.88 -0.87 -2.47
CA TYR A 101 -21.37 0.13 -3.40
C TYR A 101 -22.89 0.10 -3.41
N MET A 102 -23.52 1.28 -3.31
CA MET A 102 -24.97 1.43 -3.41
C MET A 102 -25.30 2.57 -4.36
N TYR A 103 -25.86 2.22 -5.53
CA TYR A 103 -26.40 3.19 -6.48
C TYR A 103 -27.69 3.81 -5.93
N GLU A 104 -27.81 5.14 -5.98
CA GLU A 104 -29.05 5.85 -5.63
C GLU A 104 -29.64 6.53 -6.87
N SER A 105 -28.81 7.26 -7.64
CA SER A 105 -29.17 7.88 -8.92
C SER A 105 -27.92 8.19 -9.74
N ASP A 106 -28.09 8.63 -10.99
CA ASP A 106 -26.98 9.11 -11.83
C ASP A 106 -26.23 10.28 -11.18
N ARG A 107 -26.89 11.04 -10.31
CA ARG A 107 -26.31 12.17 -9.58
C ARG A 107 -25.84 11.81 -8.18
N LYS A 108 -26.03 10.58 -7.70
CA LYS A 108 -25.65 10.19 -6.33
C LYS A 108 -25.37 8.69 -6.18
N ALA A 109 -24.19 8.36 -5.66
CA ALA A 109 -23.80 6.97 -5.42
C ALA A 109 -22.97 6.86 -4.14
N TRP A 110 -23.27 5.85 -3.34
CA TRP A 110 -22.66 5.61 -2.04
C TRP A 110 -21.53 4.59 -2.14
N ILE A 111 -20.56 4.75 -1.25
CA ILE A 111 -19.53 3.77 -0.96
C ILE A 111 -19.37 3.60 0.54
N ARG A 112 -19.04 2.39 0.96
CA ARG A 112 -18.66 2.11 2.34
C ARG A 112 -17.48 1.15 2.37
N TYR A 113 -16.49 1.48 3.20
CA TYR A 113 -15.36 0.63 3.52
C TYR A 113 -15.65 0.01 4.90
N PRO A 114 -16.29 -1.17 4.95
CA PRO A 114 -16.58 -1.83 6.21
C PRO A 114 -15.28 -2.28 6.90
N PRO A 115 -15.29 -2.48 8.23
CA PRO A 115 -14.19 -3.16 8.92
C PRO A 115 -13.93 -4.56 8.34
N PRO A 116 -12.68 -5.04 8.32
CA PRO A 116 -11.47 -4.34 8.74
C PRO A 116 -11.04 -3.25 7.74
N ARG A 117 -10.58 -2.10 8.25
CA ARG A 117 -10.04 -1.03 7.41
C ARG A 117 -8.63 -1.40 6.97
N TRP A 118 -8.44 -1.60 5.67
CA TRP A 118 -7.15 -1.98 5.10
C TRP A 118 -6.04 -1.05 5.57
N ILE A 119 -6.12 0.23 5.22
CA ILE A 119 -5.12 1.27 5.55
C ILE A 119 -4.81 1.43 7.05
N TRP A 120 -5.74 1.04 7.94
CA TRP A 120 -5.59 1.12 9.40
C TRP A 120 -5.56 -0.28 10.01
N GLN A 121 -4.57 -1.08 9.62
CA GLN A 121 -4.57 -2.52 9.92
C GLN A 121 -4.51 -2.83 11.42
N GLY A 122 -5.43 -3.67 11.89
CA GLY A 122 -5.40 -4.24 13.24
C GLY A 122 -5.46 -3.18 14.33
N THR A 123 -4.61 -3.32 15.36
CA THR A 123 -4.58 -2.41 16.50
C THR A 123 -4.03 -1.02 16.16
N ALA A 124 -3.39 -0.85 15.00
CA ALA A 124 -2.90 0.44 14.54
C ALA A 124 -4.03 1.47 14.43
N ILE A 125 -5.25 1.03 14.13
CA ILE A 125 -6.43 1.90 13.99
C ILE A 125 -6.68 2.78 15.22
N CYS A 126 -6.38 2.28 16.42
CA CYS A 126 -6.56 3.02 17.67
C CYS A 126 -5.61 4.21 17.80
N GLY A 127 -4.50 4.21 17.07
CA GLY A 127 -3.49 5.27 17.09
C GLY A 127 -3.63 6.30 15.95
N ILE A 128 -4.63 6.16 15.07
CA ILE A 128 -4.81 7.06 13.92
C ILE A 128 -5.70 8.24 14.32
N PRO A 129 -5.19 9.50 14.28
CA PRO A 129 -6.00 10.68 14.52
C PRO A 129 -7.08 10.89 13.45
N MET A 130 -8.17 11.55 13.82
CA MET A 130 -9.27 11.82 12.88
C MET A 130 -8.80 12.70 11.70
N GLU A 131 -7.90 13.63 11.95
CA GLU A 131 -7.32 14.55 10.96
C GLU A 131 -6.62 13.77 9.85
N VAL A 132 -5.90 12.71 10.21
CA VAL A 132 -5.19 11.84 9.26
C VAL A 132 -6.18 11.07 8.37
N SER A 133 -7.28 10.56 8.94
CA SER A 133 -8.34 9.93 8.14
C SER A 133 -9.04 10.94 7.22
N ARG A 134 -9.26 12.18 7.68
CA ARG A 134 -9.83 13.25 6.85
C ARG A 134 -8.89 13.68 5.73
N ALA A 135 -7.59 13.73 5.97
CA ALA A 135 -6.59 14.06 4.96
C ALA A 135 -6.61 13.11 3.76
N MET A 136 -6.84 11.81 4.00
CA MET A 136 -7.04 10.83 2.93
C MET A 136 -8.23 11.20 2.03
N LEU A 137 -9.36 11.58 2.63
CA LEU A 137 -10.55 12.02 1.91
C LEU A 137 -10.32 13.33 1.15
N ARG A 138 -9.60 14.28 1.75
CA ARG A 138 -9.20 15.55 1.12
C ARG A 138 -8.25 15.34 -0.06
N GLY A 139 -7.28 14.43 0.08
CA GLY A 139 -6.29 14.14 -0.97
C GLY A 139 -6.91 13.39 -2.14
N TRP A 140 -7.82 12.45 -1.87
CA TRP A 140 -8.41 11.61 -2.90
C TRP A 140 -9.85 12.01 -3.27
N HIS A 141 -10.82 11.71 -2.39
CA HIS A 141 -12.24 11.76 -2.72
C HIS A 141 -12.71 13.15 -3.16
N ALA A 142 -12.25 14.21 -2.48
CA ALA A 142 -12.60 15.59 -2.77
C ALA A 142 -12.15 16.06 -4.19
N ASN A 143 -11.22 15.36 -4.82
CA ASN A 143 -10.64 15.77 -6.10
C ASN A 143 -11.18 14.98 -7.30
N ASN A 144 -12.07 13.99 -7.08
CA ASN A 144 -12.57 13.15 -8.16
C ASN A 144 -13.42 13.92 -9.18
N GLY A 145 -14.28 14.85 -8.73
CA GLY A 145 -15.06 15.70 -9.63
C GLY A 145 -14.18 16.55 -10.54
N VAL A 146 -13.15 17.18 -9.96
CA VAL A 146 -12.15 17.97 -10.70
C VAL A 146 -11.44 17.12 -11.75
N ALA A 147 -10.99 15.91 -11.38
CA ALA A 147 -10.30 15.02 -12.30
C ALA A 147 -11.20 14.54 -13.44
N LEU A 148 -12.51 14.36 -13.19
CA LEU A 148 -13.53 14.01 -14.18
C LEU A 148 -14.01 15.22 -15.01
N GLY A 149 -13.49 16.43 -14.76
CA GLY A 149 -13.91 17.63 -15.47
C GLY A 149 -15.30 18.16 -15.07
N ASN A 150 -15.86 17.71 -13.94
CA ASN A 150 -17.14 18.19 -13.42
C ASN A 150 -16.98 18.77 -12.00
N LEU A 151 -16.93 20.10 -11.89
CA LEU A 151 -16.77 20.81 -10.62
C LEU A 151 -18.00 20.75 -9.71
N LYS A 152 -19.14 20.25 -10.19
CA LYS A 152 -20.34 20.06 -9.37
C LYS A 152 -20.29 18.79 -8.53
N VAL A 153 -19.28 17.94 -8.74
CA VAL A 153 -19.18 16.63 -8.09
C VAL A 153 -18.30 16.72 -6.85
N GLY A 154 -18.88 16.35 -5.71
CA GLY A 154 -18.21 16.32 -4.40
C GLY A 154 -18.45 15.02 -3.66
N PHE A 155 -17.79 14.87 -2.51
CA PHE A 155 -17.93 13.72 -1.62
C PHE A 155 -18.47 14.16 -0.25
N VAL A 156 -19.47 13.45 0.26
CA VAL A 156 -20.01 13.66 1.60
C VAL A 156 -19.65 12.45 2.46
N CYS A 157 -18.85 12.66 3.49
CA CYS A 157 -18.49 11.64 4.46
C CYS A 157 -19.51 11.61 5.60
N THR A 158 -20.09 10.46 5.89
CA THR A 158 -21.11 10.28 6.93
C THR A 158 -20.55 9.56 8.16
N LYS A 159 -19.64 8.61 7.98
CA LYS A 159 -19.02 7.84 9.08
C LYS A 159 -17.53 7.68 8.91
N GLN A 160 -16.78 7.65 10.02
CA GLN A 160 -15.36 7.29 10.03
C GLN A 160 -15.06 6.24 11.10
N THR A 161 -14.30 5.21 10.73
CA THR A 161 -13.92 4.14 11.66
C THR A 161 -13.07 4.63 12.83
N VAL A 162 -12.18 5.59 12.58
CA VAL A 162 -11.31 6.18 13.62
C VAL A 162 -12.09 7.06 14.60
N ASP A 163 -13.32 7.46 14.25
CA ASP A 163 -14.26 8.14 15.14
C ASP A 163 -15.13 7.13 15.95
N GLY A 164 -14.83 5.83 15.86
CA GLY A 164 -15.57 4.75 16.54
C GLY A 164 -16.80 4.23 15.79
N GLN A 165 -16.99 4.61 14.53
CA GLN A 165 -18.16 4.22 13.73
C GLN A 165 -17.89 2.97 12.88
N ALA A 166 -18.95 2.27 12.46
CA ALA A 166 -18.87 0.98 11.74
C ALA A 166 -18.44 1.11 10.26
N GLY A 167 -17.22 1.60 10.01
CA GLY A 167 -16.63 1.77 8.68
C GLY A 167 -16.37 3.23 8.30
N LEU A 168 -15.76 3.44 7.14
CA LEU A 168 -15.78 4.73 6.46
C LEU A 168 -16.94 4.70 5.46
N GLU A 169 -17.88 5.62 5.58
CA GLU A 169 -19.11 5.67 4.78
C GLU A 169 -19.27 7.07 4.19
N GLY A 170 -19.73 7.13 2.94
CA GLY A 170 -20.06 8.40 2.30
C GLY A 170 -20.60 8.21 0.89
N TYR A 171 -20.89 9.32 0.22
CA TYR A 171 -21.41 9.30 -1.14
C TYR A 171 -20.80 10.40 -2.00
N TYR A 172 -20.67 10.08 -3.27
CA TYR A 172 -20.49 11.09 -4.31
C TYR A 172 -21.84 11.66 -4.69
N HIS A 173 -21.89 12.96 -4.94
CA HIS A 173 -23.08 13.61 -5.48
C HIS A 173 -22.69 14.68 -6.50
N GLU A 174 -23.61 14.99 -7.40
CA GLU A 174 -23.54 16.12 -8.31
C GLU A 174 -24.51 17.22 -7.85
N ALA A 175 -23.99 18.35 -7.38
CA ALA A 175 -24.76 19.51 -6.97
C ALA A 175 -25.33 20.29 -8.16
N ASP A 176 -26.26 21.23 -7.91
CA ASP A 176 -26.82 22.08 -8.97
C ASP A 176 -25.88 23.23 -9.37
N HIS A 177 -24.96 23.60 -8.47
CA HIS A 177 -23.90 24.59 -8.69
C HIS A 177 -22.50 23.96 -8.70
N GLU A 178 -21.50 24.70 -9.17
CA GLU A 178 -20.10 24.31 -9.06
C GLU A 178 -19.61 24.43 -7.62
N LEU A 179 -18.91 23.41 -7.13
CA LEU A 179 -18.42 23.36 -5.76
C LEU A 179 -17.08 24.11 -5.64
N SER A 180 -17.02 25.03 -4.68
CA SER A 180 -15.76 25.58 -4.19
C SER A 180 -14.88 24.49 -3.58
N VAL A 181 -13.60 24.79 -3.31
CA VAL A 181 -12.66 23.82 -2.74
C VAL A 181 -13.18 23.24 -1.42
N ASP A 182 -13.80 24.06 -0.58
CA ASP A 182 -14.30 23.67 0.74
C ASP A 182 -15.61 22.85 0.66
N GLU A 183 -16.38 23.00 -0.41
CA GLU A 183 -17.63 22.25 -0.62
C GLU A 183 -17.40 20.85 -1.22
N ARG A 184 -16.21 20.57 -1.76
CA ARG A 184 -15.89 19.26 -2.38
C ARG A 184 -15.83 18.11 -1.37
N LEU A 185 -15.61 18.41 -0.09
CA LEU A 185 -15.65 17.43 0.99
C LEU A 185 -16.45 17.98 2.16
N VAL A 186 -17.62 17.38 2.41
CA VAL A 186 -18.49 17.75 3.54
C VAL A 186 -18.63 16.56 4.50
N PHE A 187 -18.74 16.85 5.79
CA PHE A 187 -19.02 15.84 6.81
C PHE A 187 -20.48 15.95 7.27
N ALA A 188 -21.31 14.97 6.96
CA ALA A 188 -22.74 14.94 7.30
C ALA A 188 -23.06 13.73 8.16
N ARG A 189 -22.64 13.78 9.44
CA ARG A 189 -22.72 12.65 10.39
C ARG A 189 -24.15 12.18 10.74
N HIS A 190 -25.17 12.96 10.36
CA HIS A 190 -26.58 12.64 10.60
C HIS A 190 -27.21 11.85 9.46
N LEU A 191 -26.49 11.63 8.35
CA LEU A 191 -26.97 10.84 7.21
C LEU A 191 -26.46 9.40 7.29
N GLU A 192 -27.21 8.48 6.69
CA GLU A 192 -26.84 7.07 6.59
C GLU A 192 -26.99 6.55 5.16
N ALA A 193 -26.12 5.63 4.78
CA ALA A 193 -26.23 4.91 3.53
C ALA A 193 -27.50 4.04 3.47
N PRO A 194 -28.09 3.83 2.28
CA PRO A 194 -29.15 2.85 2.10
C PRO A 194 -28.63 1.42 2.40
N PRO A 195 -29.52 0.45 2.70
CA PRO A 195 -29.12 -0.93 2.93
C PRO A 195 -28.31 -1.51 1.76
N PHE A 196 -27.17 -2.12 2.07
CA PHE A 196 -26.32 -2.78 1.09
C PHE A 196 -26.99 -4.06 0.58
N ASP A 197 -27.02 -4.23 -0.75
CA ASP A 197 -27.58 -5.40 -1.43
C ASP A 197 -26.55 -5.97 -2.42
N PRO A 198 -25.91 -7.11 -2.10
CA PRO A 198 -24.93 -7.74 -2.98
C PRO A 198 -25.47 -8.11 -4.36
N ALA A 199 -26.79 -8.33 -4.50
CA ALA A 199 -27.39 -8.70 -5.79
C ALA A 199 -27.46 -7.52 -6.78
N LYS A 200 -27.30 -6.28 -6.29
CA LYS A 200 -27.31 -5.05 -7.10
C LYS A 200 -25.91 -4.54 -7.45
N LEU A 201 -24.86 -5.24 -7.03
CA LEU A 201 -23.50 -4.85 -7.32
C LEU A 201 -23.20 -4.95 -8.83
N PRO A 202 -22.44 -3.99 -9.38
CA PRO A 202 -21.94 -4.14 -10.74
C PRO A 202 -21.01 -5.34 -10.81
N ALA A 203 -21.09 -6.10 -11.91
CA ALA A 203 -20.32 -7.33 -12.07
C ALA A 203 -18.80 -7.04 -12.09
N LEU A 204 -18.07 -7.70 -11.19
CA LEU A 204 -16.61 -7.68 -11.18
C LEU A 204 -16.07 -8.38 -12.43
N PRO A 205 -15.05 -7.83 -13.12
CA PRO A 205 -14.51 -8.40 -14.36
C PRO A 205 -13.62 -9.62 -14.09
N VAL A 206 -14.11 -10.61 -13.35
CA VAL A 206 -13.34 -11.73 -12.79
C VAL A 206 -12.61 -12.54 -13.87
N ASP A 207 -13.23 -12.73 -15.04
CA ASP A 207 -12.63 -13.47 -16.16
C ASP A 207 -11.39 -12.76 -16.74
N ALA A 208 -11.32 -11.43 -16.64
CA ALA A 208 -10.16 -10.65 -17.07
C ALA A 208 -9.03 -10.61 -16.02
N TRP A 209 -9.28 -11.13 -14.81
CA TRP A 209 -8.38 -11.10 -13.66
C TRP A 209 -8.17 -12.51 -13.08
N PRO A 210 -7.44 -13.39 -13.79
CA PRO A 210 -7.11 -14.72 -13.27
C PRO A 210 -6.32 -14.63 -11.96
N LYS A 211 -6.40 -15.67 -11.13
CA LYS A 211 -5.86 -15.67 -9.76
C LYS A 211 -4.41 -15.23 -9.68
N ARG A 212 -3.53 -15.72 -10.55
CA ARG A 212 -2.12 -15.27 -10.63
C ARG A 212 -1.98 -13.76 -10.85
N ARG A 213 -2.82 -13.17 -11.70
CA ARG A 213 -2.83 -11.71 -11.95
C ARG A 213 -3.34 -10.95 -10.73
N LEU A 214 -4.37 -11.47 -10.04
CA LEU A 214 -4.90 -10.89 -8.80
C LEU A 214 -3.86 -10.90 -7.67
N GLU A 215 -3.19 -12.01 -7.42
CA GLU A 215 -2.16 -12.10 -6.37
C GLU A 215 -0.99 -11.14 -6.63
N LYS A 216 -0.56 -11.04 -7.90
CA LYS A 216 0.46 -10.08 -8.30
C LYS A 216 -0.03 -8.63 -8.16
N ALA A 217 -1.28 -8.36 -8.50
CA ALA A 217 -1.90 -7.04 -8.36
C ALA A 217 -2.05 -6.64 -6.88
N TYR A 218 -2.42 -7.58 -6.02
CA TYR A 218 -2.52 -7.39 -4.56
C TYR A 218 -1.16 -6.94 -3.97
N ARG A 219 -0.08 -7.64 -4.30
CA ARG A 219 1.28 -7.23 -3.93
C ARG A 219 1.63 -5.86 -4.46
N SER A 220 1.39 -5.61 -5.74
CA SER A 220 1.73 -4.35 -6.39
C SER A 220 0.92 -3.17 -5.79
N TYR A 221 -0.34 -3.41 -5.41
CA TYR A 221 -1.21 -2.43 -4.77
C TYR A 221 -0.63 -1.97 -3.43
N ALA A 222 -0.18 -2.89 -2.57
CA ALA A 222 0.47 -2.54 -1.31
C ALA A 222 1.79 -1.79 -1.51
N GLN A 223 2.62 -2.23 -2.47
CA GLN A 223 3.90 -1.60 -2.76
C GLN A 223 3.75 -0.16 -3.30
N GLU A 224 2.69 0.10 -4.09
CA GLU A 224 2.44 1.41 -4.70
C GLU A 224 2.29 2.54 -3.68
N TYR A 225 1.73 2.24 -2.50
CA TYR A 225 1.66 3.22 -1.42
C TYR A 225 3.03 3.62 -0.91
N VAL A 226 3.97 2.67 -0.80
CA VAL A 226 5.34 2.96 -0.37
C VAL A 226 6.12 3.67 -1.48
N LYS A 227 5.89 3.30 -2.75
CA LYS A 227 6.43 4.01 -3.92
C LYS A 227 6.08 5.50 -3.89
N THR A 228 4.85 5.83 -3.52
CA THR A 228 4.38 7.22 -3.40
C THR A 228 4.87 7.87 -2.11
N ALA A 229 4.82 7.15 -0.99
CA ALA A 229 5.12 7.67 0.33
C ALA A 229 6.58 8.08 0.53
N ALA A 230 7.54 7.30 0.04
CA ALA A 230 8.95 7.58 0.31
C ALA A 230 9.44 8.91 -0.32
N PRO A 231 9.15 9.22 -1.60
CA PRO A 231 9.43 10.55 -2.15
C PRO A 231 8.69 11.67 -1.42
N VAL A 232 7.41 11.46 -1.04
CA VAL A 232 6.65 12.46 -0.28
C VAL A 232 7.30 12.76 1.07
N MET A 233 7.84 11.76 1.77
CA MET A 233 8.60 11.96 3.00
C MET A 233 9.81 12.87 2.77
N VAL A 234 10.57 12.65 1.68
CA VAL A 234 11.73 13.48 1.33
C VAL A 234 11.31 14.92 1.03
N GLN A 235 10.24 15.12 0.27
CA GLN A 235 9.74 16.45 -0.05
C GLN A 235 9.20 17.20 1.17
N LEU A 236 8.60 16.49 2.13
CA LEU A 236 7.98 17.10 3.30
C LEU A 236 8.98 17.38 4.43
N PHE A 237 9.96 16.50 4.64
CA PHE A 237 10.86 16.56 5.79
C PHE A 237 12.33 16.81 5.43
N GLY A 238 12.68 16.81 4.14
CA GLY A 238 14.06 16.83 3.68
C GLY A 238 14.71 15.43 3.76
N PRO A 239 15.83 15.22 3.05
CA PRO A 239 16.40 13.90 2.82
C PRO A 239 16.95 13.21 4.07
N GLU A 240 17.57 13.94 4.99
CA GLU A 240 18.17 13.37 6.20
C GLU A 240 17.09 12.84 7.17
N ASP A 241 16.13 13.69 7.48
CA ASP A 241 15.01 13.36 8.36
C ASP A 241 14.12 12.27 7.75
N ALA A 242 13.84 12.36 6.45
CA ALA A 242 13.08 11.32 5.75
C ALA A 242 13.81 9.97 5.80
N ALA A 243 15.11 9.93 5.51
CA ALA A 243 15.90 8.71 5.58
C ALA A 243 15.85 8.10 6.99
N HIS A 244 16.01 8.92 8.03
CA HIS A 244 15.94 8.46 9.42
C HIS A 244 14.59 7.81 9.75
N LEU A 245 13.48 8.48 9.39
CA LEU A 245 12.13 7.98 9.67
C LEU A 245 11.82 6.71 8.87
N LEU A 246 12.11 6.71 7.56
CA LEU A 246 11.91 5.55 6.68
C LEU A 246 12.69 4.33 7.17
N HIS A 247 13.98 4.50 7.50
CA HIS A 247 14.82 3.44 8.03
C HIS A 247 14.28 2.90 9.36
N ARG A 248 13.92 3.79 10.28
CA ARG A 248 13.39 3.39 11.59
C ARG A 248 12.09 2.62 11.46
N THR A 249 11.14 3.09 10.65
CA THR A 249 9.89 2.38 10.38
C THR A 249 10.18 1.02 9.78
N GLY A 250 11.02 0.96 8.75
CA GLY A 250 11.40 -0.29 8.09
C GLY A 250 11.98 -1.28 9.08
N LYS A 251 12.91 -0.85 9.94
CA LYS A 251 13.54 -1.71 10.94
C LYS A 251 12.54 -2.31 11.92
N LEU A 252 11.60 -1.51 12.44
CA LEU A 252 10.56 -2.00 13.34
C LEU A 252 9.64 -3.02 12.66
N ILE A 253 9.21 -2.72 11.42
CA ILE A 253 8.32 -3.62 10.66
C ILE A 253 9.04 -4.91 10.27
N GLY A 254 10.29 -4.82 9.79
CA GLY A 254 11.11 -5.97 9.46
C GLY A 254 11.26 -6.93 10.65
N MET A 255 11.55 -6.39 11.84
CA MET A 255 11.62 -7.23 13.05
C MET A 255 10.29 -7.90 13.39
N GLN A 256 9.20 -7.11 13.37
CA GLN A 256 7.87 -7.59 13.78
C GLN A 256 7.29 -8.65 12.83
N PHE A 257 7.62 -8.56 11.54
CA PHE A 257 7.04 -9.42 10.50
C PHE A 257 7.99 -10.54 10.03
N PHE A 258 9.16 -10.71 10.65
CA PHE A 258 10.13 -11.72 10.24
C PHE A 258 9.54 -13.13 10.20
N HIS A 259 8.92 -13.60 11.28
CA HIS A 259 8.41 -14.98 11.35
C HIS A 259 7.29 -15.25 10.34
N GLU A 260 6.35 -14.31 10.18
CA GLU A 260 5.30 -14.41 9.15
C GLU A 260 5.90 -14.47 7.75
N THR A 261 6.92 -13.63 7.50
CA THR A 261 7.61 -13.60 6.22
C THR A 261 8.35 -14.91 5.99
N ALA A 262 9.23 -15.33 6.89
CA ALA A 262 9.99 -16.57 6.77
C ALA A 262 9.09 -17.80 6.53
N ALA A 263 7.94 -17.89 7.20
CA ALA A 263 6.97 -18.96 6.99
C ALA A 263 6.44 -19.00 5.55
N ALA A 264 6.12 -17.86 4.94
CA ALA A 264 5.67 -17.78 3.54
C ALA A 264 6.75 -18.21 2.53
N PHE A 265 8.03 -18.12 2.91
CA PHE A 265 9.17 -18.57 2.12
C PHE A 265 9.60 -20.01 2.46
N GLN A 266 8.87 -20.70 3.35
CA GLN A 266 9.19 -22.04 3.84
C GLN A 266 10.58 -22.10 4.50
N ALA A 267 11.04 -20.97 5.03
CA ALA A 267 12.32 -20.88 5.71
C ALA A 267 12.14 -21.32 7.17
N GLU A 268 13.03 -22.21 7.64
CA GLU A 268 13.03 -22.67 9.04
C GLU A 268 13.30 -21.49 9.97
N THR A 269 12.56 -21.35 11.07
CA THR A 269 12.77 -20.24 12.05
C THR A 269 13.09 -20.73 13.46
N VAL A 270 13.38 -22.03 13.63
CA VAL A 270 13.59 -22.65 14.95
C VAL A 270 14.97 -22.29 15.53
N LYS A 271 15.93 -21.96 14.66
CA LYS A 271 17.28 -21.54 15.02
C LYS A 271 17.63 -20.17 14.42
N PRO A 272 18.57 -19.42 15.02
CA PRO A 272 19.11 -18.21 14.42
C PRO A 272 19.76 -18.49 13.06
N TYR A 273 19.58 -17.57 12.10
CA TYR A 273 20.13 -17.71 10.76
C TYR A 273 21.64 -17.49 10.75
N THR A 274 22.36 -18.27 9.95
CA THR A 274 23.71 -17.94 9.48
C THR A 274 23.65 -16.83 8.44
N ALA A 275 24.81 -16.21 8.14
CA ALA A 275 24.90 -15.20 7.08
C ALA A 275 24.43 -15.73 5.72
N ALA A 276 24.75 -17.00 5.39
CA ALA A 276 24.37 -17.64 4.14
C ALA A 276 22.86 -17.94 4.05
N GLU A 277 22.26 -18.43 5.14
CA GLU A 277 20.81 -18.65 5.22
C GLU A 277 20.05 -17.34 5.06
N PHE A 278 20.51 -16.26 5.70
CA PHE A 278 19.91 -14.94 5.55
C PHE A 278 20.11 -14.35 4.15
N ALA A 279 21.28 -14.54 3.52
CA ALA A 279 21.53 -14.08 2.15
C ALA A 279 20.59 -14.76 1.15
N SER A 280 20.39 -16.09 1.29
CA SER A 280 19.45 -16.86 0.48
C SER A 280 18.01 -16.37 0.68
N PHE A 281 17.58 -16.22 1.94
CA PHE A 281 16.27 -15.67 2.27
C PHE A 281 16.06 -14.27 1.65
N LEU A 282 17.01 -13.35 1.84
CA LEU A 282 16.93 -12.00 1.29
C LEU A 282 16.83 -12.00 -0.24
N ALA A 283 17.62 -12.82 -0.94
CA ALA A 283 17.54 -12.94 -2.40
C ALA A 283 16.14 -13.41 -2.85
N THR A 284 15.54 -14.38 -2.16
CA THR A 284 14.18 -14.83 -2.50
C THR A 284 13.11 -13.77 -2.21
N VAL A 285 13.27 -12.98 -1.15
CA VAL A 285 12.37 -11.83 -0.87
C VAL A 285 12.49 -10.78 -1.98
N LEU A 286 13.71 -10.48 -2.43
CA LEU A 286 13.99 -9.57 -3.55
C LEU A 286 13.33 -10.07 -4.85
N GLU A 287 13.45 -11.36 -5.17
CA GLU A 287 12.77 -11.97 -6.31
C GLU A 287 11.24 -11.87 -6.21
N ALA A 288 10.69 -12.09 -5.02
CA ALA A 288 9.25 -12.01 -4.78
C ALA A 288 8.69 -10.57 -4.91
N GLN A 289 9.53 -9.54 -4.82
CA GLN A 289 9.17 -8.15 -5.14
C GLN A 289 9.48 -7.74 -6.60
N ASP A 290 9.80 -8.70 -7.46
CA ASP A 290 10.20 -8.54 -8.88
C ASP A 290 11.59 -7.92 -9.11
N ASP A 291 12.48 -7.95 -8.11
CA ASP A 291 13.88 -7.57 -8.28
C ASP A 291 14.75 -8.77 -8.67
N LYS A 292 15.93 -8.50 -9.23
CA LYS A 292 16.94 -9.52 -9.52
C LYS A 292 18.08 -9.41 -8.52
N ALA A 293 18.43 -10.53 -7.89
CA ALA A 293 19.49 -10.61 -6.91
C ALA A 293 20.46 -11.75 -7.23
N THR A 294 21.75 -11.55 -6.97
CA THR A 294 22.77 -12.61 -7.02
C THR A 294 23.54 -12.66 -5.72
N ILE A 295 23.93 -13.86 -5.28
CA ILE A 295 24.68 -14.06 -4.03
C ILE A 295 26.12 -14.41 -4.39
N THR A 296 27.06 -13.76 -3.72
CA THR A 296 28.49 -14.08 -3.78
C THR A 296 29.07 -14.03 -2.36
N GLU A 297 30.30 -14.51 -2.20
CA GLU A 297 31.04 -14.39 -0.95
C GLU A 297 32.28 -13.52 -1.17
N GLN A 298 32.49 -12.55 -0.28
CA GLN A 298 33.65 -11.65 -0.33
C GLN A 298 34.16 -11.39 1.08
N GLY A 299 35.44 -11.66 1.33
CA GLY A 299 36.08 -11.36 2.61
C GLY A 299 35.41 -12.01 3.83
N GLY A 300 34.84 -13.22 3.66
CA GLY A 300 34.10 -13.93 4.72
C GLY A 300 32.68 -13.39 4.99
N ALA A 301 32.22 -12.41 4.21
CA ALA A 301 30.85 -11.90 4.23
C ALA A 301 30.06 -12.43 3.05
N GLN A 302 28.75 -12.64 3.25
CA GLN A 302 27.82 -12.93 2.16
C GLN A 302 27.38 -11.62 1.54
N VAL A 303 27.37 -11.57 0.20
CA VAL A 303 27.09 -10.37 -0.58
C VAL A 303 25.90 -10.62 -1.48
N VAL A 304 24.80 -9.92 -1.24
CA VAL A 304 23.62 -9.94 -2.12
C VAL A 304 23.65 -8.70 -3.00
N SER A 305 23.85 -8.90 -4.30
CA SER A 305 23.84 -7.83 -5.31
C SER A 305 22.46 -7.73 -5.94
N GLN A 306 21.73 -6.66 -5.64
CA GLN A 306 20.42 -6.35 -6.21
C GLN A 306 20.62 -5.44 -7.44
N GLN A 307 20.24 -5.93 -8.63
CA GLN A 307 20.49 -5.23 -9.90
C GLN A 307 19.70 -3.92 -10.04
N GLY A 308 18.52 -3.85 -9.43
CA GLY A 308 17.63 -2.70 -9.51
C GLY A 308 16.54 -2.78 -8.46
N TRP A 309 15.79 -1.69 -8.30
CA TRP A 309 14.60 -1.65 -7.47
C TRP A 309 13.38 -1.36 -8.33
N ARG A 310 12.71 -2.43 -8.76
CA ARG A 310 11.62 -2.42 -9.74
C ARG A 310 10.48 -1.49 -9.34
N LEU A 311 10.22 -1.39 -8.03
CA LEU A 311 9.21 -0.51 -7.44
C LEU A 311 9.48 0.96 -7.74
N MET A 312 10.74 1.39 -7.67
CA MET A 312 11.13 2.79 -7.85
C MET A 312 11.65 3.11 -9.25
N ALA A 313 11.73 2.12 -10.15
CA ALA A 313 12.31 2.27 -11.49
C ALA A 313 11.67 3.38 -12.34
N ASP A 314 10.37 3.63 -12.14
CA ASP A 314 9.57 4.66 -12.80
C ASP A 314 9.00 5.67 -11.79
N ALA A 315 9.57 5.77 -10.59
CA ALA A 315 9.14 6.75 -9.61
C ALA A 315 9.59 8.16 -10.04
N THR A 316 8.63 9.06 -10.19
CA THR A 316 8.90 10.49 -10.38
C THR A 316 9.43 11.08 -9.07
N GLU A 317 10.32 12.08 -9.15
CA GLU A 317 10.90 12.74 -7.96
C GLU A 317 11.63 11.80 -6.98
N TYR A 318 12.17 10.68 -7.49
CA TYR A 318 12.99 9.78 -6.69
C TYR A 318 14.21 10.51 -6.10
N HIS A 319 14.47 10.25 -4.83
CA HIS A 319 15.68 10.69 -4.13
C HIS A 319 16.36 9.49 -3.47
N PRO A 320 17.71 9.40 -3.45
CA PRO A 320 18.44 8.26 -2.87
C PRO A 320 18.07 7.92 -1.42
N ALA A 321 17.66 8.92 -0.62
CA ALA A 321 17.10 8.73 0.73
C ALA A 321 15.94 7.72 0.79
N CYS A 322 15.20 7.52 -0.30
CA CYS A 322 14.13 6.52 -0.37
C CYS A 322 14.65 5.08 -0.15
N ALA A 323 15.93 4.81 -0.45
CA ALA A 323 16.56 3.51 -0.20
C ALA A 323 16.57 3.12 1.30
N ALA A 324 16.39 4.09 2.20
CA ALA A 324 16.21 3.87 3.62
C ALA A 324 15.03 2.94 3.95
N VAL A 325 14.01 2.86 3.07
CA VAL A 325 12.91 1.87 3.17
C VAL A 325 13.47 0.45 3.20
N LEU A 326 14.24 0.07 2.17
CA LEU A 326 14.82 -1.26 2.05
C LEU A 326 15.86 -1.51 3.13
N ALA A 327 16.74 -0.52 3.38
CA ALA A 327 17.77 -0.63 4.41
C ALA A 327 17.16 -0.92 5.78
N GLY A 328 16.13 -0.17 6.17
CA GLY A 328 15.41 -0.42 7.41
C GLY A 328 14.76 -1.80 7.44
N LEU A 329 13.92 -2.12 6.45
CA LEU A 329 13.18 -3.39 6.39
C LEU A 329 14.11 -4.59 6.49
N PHE A 330 15.17 -4.62 5.68
CA PHE A 330 16.08 -5.76 5.63
C PHE A 330 16.97 -5.84 6.88
N SER A 331 17.39 -4.71 7.46
CA SER A 331 18.08 -4.73 8.75
C SER A 331 17.17 -5.26 9.86
N GLY A 332 15.88 -4.92 9.85
CA GLY A 332 14.91 -5.47 10.79
C GLY A 332 14.72 -6.98 10.65
N LEU A 333 14.57 -7.46 9.41
CA LEU A 333 14.49 -8.90 9.12
C LEU A 333 15.77 -9.62 9.57
N ALA A 334 16.94 -9.05 9.31
CA ALA A 334 18.22 -9.63 9.71
C ALA A 334 18.33 -9.77 11.24
N GLU A 335 18.03 -8.70 11.97
CA GLU A 335 18.13 -8.69 13.45
C GLU A 335 17.13 -9.63 14.12
N ALA A 336 15.92 -9.78 13.57
CA ALA A 336 14.96 -10.76 14.06
C ALA A 336 15.33 -12.21 13.70
N SER A 337 15.97 -12.43 12.55
CA SER A 337 16.47 -13.76 12.17
C SER A 337 17.65 -14.22 13.02
N ASN A 338 18.51 -13.28 13.43
CA ASN A 338 19.62 -13.50 14.34
C ASN A 338 20.16 -12.13 14.82
N PRO A 339 20.13 -11.83 16.14
CA PRO A 339 20.57 -10.52 16.68
C PRO A 339 22.07 -10.24 16.48
N HIS A 340 22.85 -11.25 16.11
CA HIS A 340 24.28 -11.14 15.84
C HIS A 340 24.62 -10.91 14.37
N LEU A 341 23.66 -11.08 13.45
CA LEU A 341 23.88 -10.70 12.06
C LEU A 341 24.01 -9.18 11.94
N ARG A 342 24.86 -8.76 11.01
CA ARG A 342 24.99 -7.36 10.61
C ARG A 342 24.76 -7.26 9.11
N LEU A 343 23.71 -6.54 8.75
CA LEU A 343 23.41 -6.15 7.39
C LEU A 343 23.84 -4.69 7.19
N SER A 344 24.64 -4.43 6.16
CA SER A 344 24.94 -3.08 5.71
C SER A 344 24.68 -2.95 4.21
N LEU A 345 24.28 -1.75 3.80
CA LEU A 345 24.21 -1.39 2.40
C LEU A 345 25.53 -0.73 2.01
N ALA A 346 26.30 -1.39 1.15
CA ALA A 346 27.57 -0.86 0.65
C ALA A 346 27.33 0.17 -0.47
N PRO A 347 28.25 1.15 -0.65
CA PRO A 347 28.25 2.00 -1.81
C PRO A 347 28.35 1.15 -3.09
N ALA A 348 27.47 1.38 -4.06
CA ALA A 348 27.46 0.63 -5.32
C ALA A 348 28.80 0.73 -6.10
N ALA A 349 29.61 1.74 -5.81
CA ALA A 349 30.91 1.97 -6.44
C ALA A 349 31.97 0.90 -6.12
N ASP A 350 31.81 0.14 -5.02
CA ASP A 350 32.87 -0.74 -4.52
C ASP A 350 32.86 -2.17 -5.13
N ILE A 351 31.79 -2.56 -5.85
CA ILE A 351 31.59 -3.98 -6.28
C ILE A 351 31.30 -4.14 -7.80
N GLY A 352 31.46 -3.08 -8.59
CA GLY A 352 31.35 -3.14 -10.05
C GLY A 352 29.97 -2.78 -10.61
N ALA A 353 29.98 -2.17 -11.80
CA ALA A 353 28.98 -1.22 -12.31
C ALA A 353 27.57 -1.75 -12.70
N ALA A 354 27.09 -2.85 -12.13
CA ALA A 354 25.80 -3.47 -12.54
C ALA A 354 24.76 -3.64 -11.41
N ALA A 355 25.09 -3.38 -10.15
CA ALA A 355 24.15 -3.49 -9.03
C ALA A 355 23.67 -2.11 -8.54
N ALA A 356 22.37 -1.95 -8.37
CA ALA A 356 21.77 -0.74 -7.77
C ALA A 356 21.96 -0.71 -6.24
N PHE A 357 21.95 -1.87 -5.59
CA PHE A 357 22.17 -2.02 -4.16
C PHE A 357 23.04 -3.25 -3.89
N VAL A 358 24.00 -3.11 -2.98
CA VAL A 358 24.85 -4.24 -2.55
C VAL A 358 24.75 -4.41 -1.05
N TRP A 359 24.21 -5.56 -0.65
CA TRP A 359 23.94 -5.89 0.74
C TRP A 359 25.05 -6.80 1.28
N MET A 360 25.79 -6.31 2.27
CA MET A 360 26.84 -7.08 2.94
C MET A 360 26.27 -7.68 4.23
N ILE A 361 26.39 -8.99 4.39
CA ILE A 361 25.88 -9.74 5.52
C ILE A 361 27.07 -10.41 6.23
N HIS A 362 27.32 -9.95 7.45
CA HIS A 362 28.37 -10.48 8.30
C HIS A 362 27.76 -11.35 9.39
N GLY A 363 28.24 -12.60 9.49
CA GLY A 363 28.16 -13.37 10.72
C GLY A 363 29.14 -12.79 11.74
N ARG A 364 28.82 -12.89 13.03
CA ARG A 364 29.81 -12.69 14.09
C ARG A 364 30.66 -13.94 14.27
#